data_AF-A0A7G1IL55-F1
#
_entry.id   AF-A0A7G1IL55-F1
#
_cell.length_a   1.000
_cell.length_b   1.000
_cell.length_c   1.000
_cell.angle_alpha   90.00
_cell.angle_beta   90.00
_cell.angle_gamma   90.00
#
_symmetry.space_group_name_H-M   'P 1'
#
loop_
_entity.id
_entity.type
_entity.pdbx_description
1 polymer ?
#
loop_
_entity_poly.entity_id
_entity_poly.type
_entity_poly.pdbx_seq_one_letter_code
_entity_poly.pdbx_strand_id
1 'polypeptide(L)'
;MREGTCLRPRITVAPVEEHSRIQGNGWNGNLRIMPLAELLDGKHYAAKFVDVTAAPSELLHLDDRIATLSDRGIYVLQQRIVKHYTRFEIDIPSLAKGTAPVLWEMHQQRDWVETVLDDEDDWTAENLSAEEIAFDAWLQEGDPPRRKQLQNDHVHADLRRAAHRAALARRAEIEGRA
;
A
#
# COMPACT_ATOMS: atom_id res chain seq x y z
N MET A 1 -5.05 3.65 9.72
CA MET A 1 -3.88 4.08 8.92
C MET A 1 -4.34 5.05 7.84
N ARG A 2 -5.46 4.76 7.14
CA ARG A 2 -6.26 5.75 6.39
C ARG A 2 -7.64 5.97 7.04
N GLU A 3 -8.32 7.04 6.62
CA GLU A 3 -9.76 7.27 6.77
C GLU A 3 -10.28 7.69 5.39
N GLY A 4 -10.96 6.77 4.70
CA GLY A 4 -11.22 6.91 3.26
C GLY A 4 -9.91 6.99 2.47
N THR A 5 -9.81 8.01 1.60
CA THR A 5 -8.63 8.30 0.78
C THR A 5 -7.49 8.95 1.57
N CYS A 6 -7.80 9.67 2.64
CA CYS A 6 -6.82 10.44 3.39
C CYS A 6 -6.04 9.57 4.38
N LEU A 7 -4.74 9.87 4.51
CA LEU A 7 -3.96 9.40 5.65
C LEU A 7 -4.53 10.01 6.93
N ARG A 8 -4.49 9.26 8.03
CA ARG A 8 -4.79 9.86 9.34
C ARG A 8 -3.75 10.96 9.64
N PRO A 9 -4.12 12.02 10.39
CA PRO A 9 -3.22 13.15 10.66
C PRO A 9 -1.86 12.75 11.24
N ARG A 10 -1.82 11.62 11.96
CA ARG A 10 -0.58 10.99 12.39
C ARG A 10 -0.58 9.53 11.96
N ILE A 11 0.52 9.11 11.35
CA ILE A 11 0.72 7.72 10.96
C ILE A 11 1.96 7.13 11.62
N THR A 12 1.91 5.84 11.91
CA THR A 12 3.05 5.09 12.46
C THR A 12 4.09 4.92 11.36
N VAL A 13 5.32 5.34 11.64
CA VAL A 13 6.48 5.21 10.76
C VAL A 13 7.65 4.58 11.51
N ALA A 14 8.56 3.97 10.77
CA ALA A 14 9.86 3.51 11.29
C ALA A 14 10.96 4.25 10.51
N PRO A 15 11.93 4.90 11.17
CA PRO A 15 13.03 5.55 10.49
C PRO A 15 13.88 4.52 9.77
N VAL A 16 14.36 4.90 8.59
CA VAL A 16 15.24 4.09 7.73
C VAL A 16 16.59 4.77 7.68
N GLU A 17 17.63 4.03 8.04
CA GLU A 17 19.01 4.52 8.05
C GLU A 17 19.94 3.54 7.35
N GLU A 18 21.07 4.05 6.86
CA GLU A 18 22.14 3.23 6.29
C GLU A 18 22.59 2.20 7.34
N HIS A 19 22.73 0.94 6.92
CA HIS A 19 23.04 -0.17 7.81
C HIS A 19 23.91 -1.20 7.09
N SER A 20 24.81 -1.86 7.82
CA SER A 20 25.61 -2.94 7.24
C SER A 20 24.71 -4.07 6.71
N ARG A 21 25.10 -4.72 5.61
CA ARG A 21 24.37 -5.88 5.08
C ARG A 21 24.19 -6.95 6.16
N ILE A 22 22.96 -7.40 6.36
CA ILE A 22 22.72 -8.55 7.25
C ILE A 22 23.12 -9.83 6.54
N GLN A 23 23.95 -10.64 7.19
CA GLN A 23 24.42 -11.94 6.69
C GLN A 23 24.03 -13.08 7.66
N GLY A 24 23.92 -14.29 7.11
CA GLY A 24 23.68 -15.53 7.87
C GLY A 24 22.45 -15.43 8.80
N ASN A 25 22.64 -15.84 10.06
CA ASN A 25 21.58 -15.84 11.08
C ASN A 25 21.23 -14.46 11.64
N GLY A 26 21.87 -13.38 11.16
CA GLY A 26 21.61 -12.01 11.64
C GLY A 26 20.16 -11.58 11.45
N TRP A 27 19.45 -12.16 10.46
CA TRP A 27 18.01 -11.94 10.30
C TRP A 27 17.23 -12.38 11.54
N ASN A 28 17.46 -13.60 12.04
CA ASN A 28 16.74 -14.11 13.21
C ASN A 28 17.29 -13.54 14.53
N GLY A 29 18.56 -13.15 14.57
CA GLY A 29 19.21 -12.56 15.76
C GLY A 29 18.83 -11.10 16.04
N ASN A 30 18.42 -10.33 15.02
CA ASN A 30 18.16 -8.89 15.18
C ASN A 30 16.73 -8.48 14.88
N LEU A 31 15.78 -8.90 15.72
CA LEU A 31 14.34 -8.60 15.56
C LEU A 31 13.99 -7.11 15.67
N ARG A 32 14.94 -6.23 15.99
CA ARG A 32 14.74 -4.79 16.16
C ARG A 32 14.77 -4.01 14.86
N ILE A 33 15.06 -4.67 13.74
CA ILE A 33 15.17 -4.03 12.45
C ILE A 33 14.53 -4.85 11.33
N MET A 34 14.16 -4.17 10.25
CA MET A 34 13.86 -4.75 8.94
C MET A 34 14.92 -4.29 7.91
N PRO A 35 15.78 -5.21 7.46
CA PRO A 35 16.74 -4.95 6.38
C PRO A 35 16.07 -4.57 5.06
N LEU A 36 16.64 -3.56 4.43
CA LEU A 36 16.30 -3.05 3.10
C LEU A 36 17.60 -3.03 2.29
N ALA A 37 17.95 -4.18 1.73
CA ALA A 37 19.21 -4.35 1.00
C ALA A 37 19.18 -3.56 -0.31
N GLU A 38 20.26 -2.83 -0.60
CA GLU A 38 20.47 -2.17 -1.91
C GLU A 38 19.37 -1.16 -2.24
N LEU A 39 18.83 -0.49 -1.21
CA LEU A 39 17.71 0.45 -1.35
C LEU A 39 18.07 1.69 -2.17
N LEU A 40 19.28 2.23 -1.99
CA LEU A 40 19.79 3.41 -2.69
C LEU A 40 21.25 3.16 -3.10
N ASP A 41 21.56 3.34 -4.38
CA ASP A 41 22.93 3.27 -4.94
C ASP A 41 23.74 2.03 -4.51
N GLY A 42 23.08 0.87 -4.41
CA GLY A 42 23.70 -0.39 -3.97
C GLY A 42 24.06 -0.43 -2.47
N LYS A 43 23.73 0.60 -1.70
CA LYS A 43 23.90 0.63 -0.24
C LYS A 43 22.74 -0.05 0.47
N HIS A 44 23.02 -0.60 1.64
CA HIS A 44 22.01 -1.29 2.45
C HIS A 44 21.50 -0.38 3.55
N TYR A 45 20.21 -0.53 3.85
CA TYR A 45 19.50 0.24 4.86
C TYR A 45 18.76 -0.71 5.79
N ALA A 46 18.28 -0.19 6.91
CA ALA A 46 17.38 -0.91 7.78
C ALA A 46 16.34 0.03 8.39
N ALA A 47 15.08 -0.39 8.39
CA ALA A 47 14.05 0.24 9.19
C ALA A 47 14.24 -0.16 10.66
N LYS A 48 14.31 0.81 11.58
CA LYS A 48 14.50 0.57 13.01
C LYS A 48 13.17 0.52 13.75
N PHE A 49 12.84 -0.65 14.29
CA PHE A 49 11.58 -0.87 14.98
C PHE A 49 11.56 -0.34 16.41
N VAL A 50 12.73 -0.18 17.03
CA VAL A 50 12.86 0.45 18.35
C VAL A 50 12.56 1.95 18.33
N ASP A 51 12.67 2.57 17.15
CA ASP A 51 12.47 4.00 16.93
C ASP A 51 11.14 4.27 16.20
N VAL A 52 10.21 3.31 16.24
CA VAL A 52 8.86 3.50 15.68
C VAL A 52 8.19 4.68 16.37
N THR A 53 7.71 5.62 15.57
CA THR A 53 7.10 6.85 16.03
C THR A 53 5.87 7.18 15.22
N ALA A 54 5.14 8.21 15.63
CA ALA A 54 4.04 8.77 14.86
C ALA A 54 4.51 10.03 14.15
N ALA A 55 4.51 10.06 12.83
CA ALA A 55 4.81 11.24 12.03
C ALA A 55 3.52 11.94 11.57
N PRO A 56 3.48 13.28 11.52
CA PRO A 56 2.43 14.02 10.83
C PRO A 56 2.33 13.59 9.36
N SER A 57 1.13 13.32 8.85
CA SER A 57 0.94 12.89 7.46
C SER A 57 1.26 13.99 6.45
N GLU A 58 1.20 15.26 6.85
CA GLU A 58 1.56 16.42 6.02
C GLU A 58 3.04 16.45 5.61
N LEU A 59 3.91 15.71 6.32
CA LEU A 59 5.33 15.57 5.99
C LEU A 59 5.61 14.42 5.00
N LEU A 60 4.57 13.72 4.55
CA LEU A 60 4.68 12.55 3.69
C LEU A 60 4.21 12.90 2.29
N HIS A 61 5.09 13.54 1.54
CA HIS A 61 4.83 13.92 0.15
C HIS A 61 4.99 12.71 -0.77
N LEU A 62 4.12 12.61 -1.77
CA LEU A 62 4.19 11.52 -2.76
C LEU A 62 5.49 11.60 -3.58
N ASP A 63 5.96 12.81 -3.88
CA ASP A 63 7.14 13.07 -4.69
C ASP A 63 8.46 12.68 -4.00
N ASP A 64 8.45 12.54 -2.67
CA ASP A 64 9.60 12.10 -1.88
C ASP A 64 9.71 10.55 -1.80
N ARG A 65 8.75 9.82 -2.40
CA ARG A 65 8.72 8.36 -2.34
C ARG A 65 9.78 7.76 -3.25
N ILE A 66 10.83 7.20 -2.65
CA ILE A 66 11.92 6.53 -3.37
C ILE A 66 11.67 5.06 -3.70
N ALA A 67 10.77 4.39 -2.97
CA ALA A 67 10.50 2.95 -3.13
C ALA A 67 9.14 2.54 -2.54
N THR A 68 8.63 1.40 -2.97
CA THR A 68 7.46 0.71 -2.39
C THR A 68 7.79 -0.73 -2.08
N LEU A 69 7.15 -1.29 -1.06
CA LEU A 69 7.24 -2.72 -0.78
C LEU A 69 6.34 -3.50 -1.75
N SER A 70 6.82 -4.63 -2.24
CA SER A 70 5.96 -5.64 -2.86
C SER A 70 5.04 -6.28 -1.81
N ASP A 71 3.99 -6.99 -2.26
CA ASP A 71 3.09 -7.75 -1.38
C ASP A 71 3.85 -8.67 -0.42
N ARG A 72 4.85 -9.39 -0.94
CA ARG A 72 5.73 -10.22 -0.11
C ARG A 72 6.52 -9.39 0.90
N GLY A 73 7.03 -8.23 0.49
CA GLY A 73 7.70 -7.29 1.39
C GLY A 73 6.77 -6.81 2.51
N ILE A 74 5.50 -6.55 2.21
CA ILE A 74 4.47 -6.20 3.20
C ILE A 74 4.24 -7.35 4.19
N TYR A 75 4.11 -8.60 3.72
CA TYR A 75 3.96 -9.74 4.61
C TYR A 75 5.18 -9.95 5.52
N VAL A 76 6.38 -9.79 4.96
CA VAL A 76 7.62 -9.89 5.74
C VAL A 76 7.69 -8.78 6.79
N LEU A 77 7.32 -7.54 6.43
CA LEU A 77 7.22 -6.42 7.37
C LEU A 77 6.24 -6.74 8.51
N GLN A 78 5.03 -7.21 8.19
CA GLN A 78 4.01 -7.54 9.19
C GLN A 78 4.46 -8.67 10.12
N GLN A 79 4.96 -9.77 9.56
CA GLN A 79 5.51 -10.88 10.35
C GLN A 79 6.63 -10.38 11.27
N ARG A 80 7.51 -9.51 10.75
CA ARG A 80 8.62 -8.95 11.50
C ARG A 80 8.15 -8.07 12.65
N ILE A 81 7.16 -7.22 12.43
CA ILE A 81 6.56 -6.37 13.48
C ILE A 81 5.96 -7.25 14.58
N VAL A 82 5.16 -8.27 14.21
CA VAL A 82 4.59 -9.21 15.19
C VAL A 82 5.71 -9.87 15.99
N LYS A 83 6.69 -10.48 15.32
CA LYS A 83 7.82 -11.16 15.96
C LYS A 83 8.67 -10.22 16.84
N HIS A 84 8.79 -8.95 16.46
CA HIS A 84 9.47 -7.91 17.24
C HIS A 84 8.76 -7.64 18.57
N TYR A 85 7.44 -7.56 18.58
CA TYR A 85 6.69 -7.23 19.80
C TYR A 85 6.35 -8.44 20.67
N THR A 86 6.05 -9.59 20.05
CA THR A 86 5.49 -10.74 20.76
C THR A 86 6.42 -11.94 20.83
N ARG A 87 7.52 -11.95 20.04
CA ARG A 87 8.37 -13.12 19.79
C ARG A 87 7.65 -14.31 19.13
N PHE A 88 6.37 -14.16 18.83
CA PHE A 88 5.60 -15.13 18.07
C PHE A 88 5.80 -14.91 16.58
N GLU A 89 5.96 -15.99 15.84
CA GLU A 89 6.05 -15.95 14.38
C GLU A 89 4.72 -16.39 13.78
N ILE A 90 4.03 -15.44 13.14
CA ILE A 90 2.83 -15.73 12.35
C ILE A 90 3.24 -16.23 10.97
N ASP A 91 2.54 -17.21 10.42
CA ASP A 91 2.82 -17.70 9.07
C ASP A 91 2.34 -16.70 8.00
N ILE A 92 3.12 -16.61 6.91
CA ILE A 92 2.83 -15.70 5.79
C ILE A 92 1.48 -16.00 5.11
N PRO A 93 1.08 -17.27 4.87
CA PRO A 93 -0.24 -17.57 4.31
C PRO A 93 -1.41 -16.99 5.12
N SER A 94 -1.36 -17.07 6.45
CA SER A 94 -2.37 -16.46 7.33
C SER A 94 -2.40 -14.94 7.21
N LEU A 95 -1.23 -14.29 7.14
CA LEU A 95 -1.15 -12.85 6.88
C LEU A 95 -1.77 -12.50 5.53
N ALA A 96 -1.35 -13.19 4.46
CA ALA A 96 -1.83 -12.95 3.11
C ALA A 96 -3.35 -13.05 3.03
N LYS A 97 -3.94 -14.08 3.63
CA LYS A 97 -5.40 -14.25 3.71
C LYS A 97 -6.07 -13.09 4.45
N GLY A 98 -5.54 -12.69 5.61
CA GLY A 98 -6.12 -11.60 6.41
C GLY A 98 -6.01 -10.23 5.74
N THR A 99 -4.98 -10.03 4.90
CA THR A 99 -4.73 -8.74 4.22
C THR A 99 -5.26 -8.69 2.79
N ALA A 100 -5.75 -9.81 2.24
CA ALA A 100 -6.16 -9.92 0.85
C ALA A 100 -7.15 -8.82 0.42
N PRO A 101 -8.19 -8.45 1.21
CA PRO A 101 -9.08 -7.36 0.83
C PRO A 101 -8.36 -6.01 0.68
N VAL A 102 -7.42 -5.71 1.59
CA VAL A 102 -6.69 -4.44 1.59
C VAL A 102 -5.71 -4.37 0.42
N LEU A 103 -4.97 -5.45 0.15
CA LEU A 103 -4.07 -5.51 -1.00
C LEU A 103 -4.85 -5.46 -2.32
N TRP A 104 -6.01 -6.11 -2.38
CA TRP A 104 -6.90 -5.99 -3.53
C TRP A 104 -7.29 -4.53 -3.77
N GLU A 105 -7.73 -3.81 -2.73
CA GLU A 105 -8.08 -2.37 -2.88
C GLU A 105 -6.89 -1.55 -3.38
N MET A 106 -5.69 -1.78 -2.83
CA MET A 106 -4.48 -1.07 -3.27
C MET A 106 -4.15 -1.32 -4.75
N HIS A 107 -4.16 -2.59 -5.17
CA HIS A 107 -3.89 -2.96 -6.57
C HIS A 107 -4.95 -2.39 -7.51
N GLN A 108 -6.21 -2.45 -7.13
CA GLN A 108 -7.30 -1.95 -7.98
C GLN A 108 -7.37 -0.43 -8.04
N GLN A 109 -7.00 0.26 -6.97
CA GLN A 109 -6.86 1.72 -7.00
C GLN A 109 -5.75 2.11 -7.98
N ARG A 110 -4.63 1.37 -8.00
CA ARG A 110 -3.55 1.58 -8.98
C ARG A 110 -4.05 1.33 -10.40
N ASP A 111 -4.68 0.18 -10.65
CA ASP A 111 -5.23 -0.17 -11.97
C ASP A 111 -6.25 0.89 -12.44
N TRP A 112 -7.06 1.43 -11.52
CA TRP A 112 -8.01 2.51 -11.82
C TRP A 112 -7.28 3.76 -12.30
N VAL A 113 -6.31 4.25 -11.53
CA VAL A 113 -5.53 5.45 -11.88
C VAL A 113 -4.82 5.28 -13.23
N GLU A 114 -4.13 4.15 -13.44
CA GLU A 114 -3.44 3.86 -14.70
C GLU A 114 -4.40 3.71 -15.89
N THR A 115 -5.66 3.33 -15.65
CA THR A 115 -6.69 3.25 -16.70
C THR A 115 -7.28 4.62 -17.03
N VAL A 116 -7.49 5.48 -16.01
CA VAL A 116 -8.13 6.79 -16.18
C VAL A 116 -7.13 7.84 -16.69
N LEU A 117 -5.92 7.85 -16.15
CA LEU A 117 -4.83 8.74 -16.51
C LEU A 117 -3.80 7.94 -17.34
N ASP A 118 -4.04 7.84 -18.64
CA ASP A 118 -3.20 7.01 -19.53
C ASP A 118 -1.93 7.72 -20.02
N ASP A 119 -1.82 9.03 -19.78
CA ASP A 119 -0.60 9.80 -19.94
C ASP A 119 0.05 10.09 -18.57
N GLU A 120 1.36 9.87 -18.47
CA GLU A 120 2.12 10.16 -17.24
C GLU A 120 2.16 11.66 -16.94
N ASP A 121 2.04 12.51 -17.96
CA ASP A 121 1.95 13.97 -17.78
C ASP A 121 0.71 14.38 -16.97
N ASP A 122 -0.34 13.55 -16.96
CA ASP A 122 -1.55 13.77 -16.18
C ASP A 122 -1.43 13.31 -14.71
N TRP A 123 -0.31 12.67 -14.31
CA TRP A 123 -0.12 12.12 -12.97
C TRP A 123 0.29 13.19 -11.94
N THR A 124 -0.42 14.31 -11.95
CA THR A 124 -0.26 15.36 -10.94
C THR A 124 -0.86 14.93 -9.60
N ALA A 125 -0.34 15.47 -8.50
CA ALA A 125 -0.88 15.16 -7.16
C ALA A 125 -2.39 15.47 -7.03
N GLU A 126 -2.88 16.49 -7.72
CA GLU A 126 -4.30 16.86 -7.76
C GLU A 126 -5.13 15.81 -8.50
N ASN A 127 -4.72 15.41 -9.71
CA ASN A 127 -5.42 14.40 -10.51
C ASN A 127 -5.42 13.04 -9.81
N LEU A 128 -4.27 12.64 -9.25
CA LEU A 128 -4.16 11.42 -8.45
C LEU A 128 -5.13 11.45 -7.27
N SER A 129 -5.18 12.55 -6.52
CA SER A 129 -6.10 12.69 -5.39
C SER A 129 -7.57 12.64 -5.84
N ALA A 130 -7.91 13.25 -6.98
CA ALA A 130 -9.28 13.23 -7.51
C ALA A 130 -9.72 11.80 -7.87
N GLU A 131 -8.84 11.01 -8.49
CA GLU A 131 -9.15 9.64 -8.88
C GLU A 131 -9.11 8.66 -7.71
N GLU A 132 -8.29 8.90 -6.68
CA GLU A 132 -8.41 8.17 -5.41
C GLU A 132 -9.81 8.36 -4.78
N ILE A 133 -10.34 9.60 -4.81
CA ILE A 133 -11.69 9.91 -4.28
C ILE A 133 -12.78 9.26 -5.12
N ALA A 134 -12.66 9.30 -6.45
CA ALA A 134 -13.61 8.66 -7.35
C ALA A 134 -13.64 7.14 -7.14
N PHE A 135 -12.49 6.50 -7.00
CA PHE A 135 -12.40 5.07 -6.71
C PHE A 135 -12.99 4.71 -5.34
N ASP A 136 -12.71 5.51 -4.28
CA ASP A 136 -13.30 5.28 -2.95
C ASP A 136 -14.82 5.41 -2.99
N ALA A 137 -15.35 6.40 -3.70
CA ALA A 137 -16.80 6.56 -3.90
C ALA A 137 -17.41 5.34 -4.61
N TRP A 138 -16.76 4.85 -5.67
CA TRP A 138 -17.19 3.64 -6.37
C TRP A 138 -17.19 2.40 -5.47
N LEU A 139 -16.25 2.30 -4.52
CA LEU A 139 -16.22 1.20 -3.54
C LEU A 139 -17.36 1.26 -2.51
N GLN A 140 -17.90 2.45 -2.24
CA GLN A 140 -19.02 2.66 -1.30
C GLN A 140 -20.40 2.38 -1.89
N GLU A 141 -20.52 2.32 -3.22
CA GLU A 141 -21.77 2.00 -3.89
C GLU A 141 -22.20 0.53 -3.74
N GLY A 142 -23.49 0.29 -3.96
CA GLY A 142 -24.13 -1.04 -3.91
C GLY A 142 -24.69 -1.39 -2.52
N ASP A 143 -25.47 -2.48 -2.46
CA ASP A 143 -25.99 -3.03 -1.19
C ASP A 143 -25.77 -4.56 -1.13
N PRO A 144 -24.84 -5.07 -0.30
CA PRO A 144 -23.91 -4.30 0.55
C PRO A 144 -22.85 -3.55 -0.29
N PRO A 145 -22.19 -2.52 0.26
CA PRO A 145 -21.11 -1.80 -0.42
C PRO A 145 -20.05 -2.73 -1.01
N ARG A 146 -19.54 -2.44 -2.20
CA ARG A 146 -18.53 -3.29 -2.88
C ARG A 146 -17.31 -3.56 -1.99
N ARG A 147 -16.86 -2.56 -1.21
CA ARG A 147 -15.80 -2.73 -0.20
C ARG A 147 -16.09 -3.85 0.80
N LYS A 148 -17.33 -4.00 1.26
CA LYS A 148 -17.70 -5.11 2.17
C LYS A 148 -17.69 -6.46 1.45
N GLN A 149 -18.02 -6.48 0.17
CA GLN A 149 -18.02 -7.70 -0.62
C GLN A 149 -16.61 -8.28 -0.80
N LEU A 150 -15.55 -7.44 -0.74
CA LEU A 150 -14.15 -7.87 -0.83
C LEU A 150 -13.69 -8.84 0.26
N GLN A 151 -14.44 -8.97 1.35
CA GLN A 151 -14.21 -10.01 2.35
C GLN A 151 -14.44 -11.43 1.82
N ASN A 152 -15.04 -11.57 0.63
CA ASN A 152 -15.33 -12.83 -0.01
C ASN A 152 -14.48 -13.01 -1.28
N ASP A 153 -13.51 -13.93 -1.26
CA ASP A 153 -12.56 -14.11 -2.37
C ASP A 153 -13.23 -14.44 -3.72
N HIS A 154 -14.38 -15.12 -3.70
CA HIS A 154 -15.06 -15.54 -4.93
C HIS A 154 -15.58 -14.37 -5.79
N VAL A 155 -15.81 -13.19 -5.20
CA VAL A 155 -16.29 -12.01 -5.95
C VAL A 155 -15.15 -11.17 -6.52
N HIS A 156 -13.90 -11.44 -6.17
CA HIS A 156 -12.76 -10.59 -6.54
C HIS A 156 -12.57 -10.46 -8.05
N ALA A 157 -12.77 -11.54 -8.81
CA ALA A 157 -12.64 -11.52 -10.26
C ALA A 157 -13.74 -10.69 -10.94
N ASP A 158 -14.96 -10.72 -10.39
CA ASP A 158 -16.10 -9.98 -10.91
C ASP A 158 -15.96 -8.49 -10.59
N LEU A 159 -15.56 -8.18 -9.35
CA LEU A 159 -15.30 -6.82 -8.92
C LEU A 159 -14.13 -6.18 -9.70
N ARG A 160 -13.08 -6.93 -10.03
CA ARG A 160 -11.97 -6.43 -10.86
C ARG A 160 -12.46 -6.03 -12.25
N ARG A 161 -13.27 -6.88 -12.87
CA ARG A 161 -13.89 -6.57 -14.18
C ARG A 161 -14.83 -5.37 -14.09
N ALA A 162 -15.59 -5.25 -13.00
CA ALA A 162 -16.47 -4.12 -12.78
C ALA A 162 -15.69 -2.81 -12.58
N ALA A 163 -14.60 -2.84 -11.80
CA ALA A 163 -13.72 -1.70 -11.56
C ALA A 163 -13.10 -1.21 -12.87
N HIS A 164 -12.54 -2.12 -13.67
CA HIS A 164 -11.95 -1.75 -14.96
C HIS A 164 -12.97 -1.12 -15.93
N ARG A 165 -14.19 -1.66 -16.02
CA ARG A 165 -15.25 -1.04 -16.83
C ARG A 165 -15.63 0.36 -16.34
N ALA A 166 -15.69 0.55 -15.03
CA ALA A 166 -16.00 1.84 -14.44
C ALA A 166 -14.87 2.87 -14.68
N ALA A 167 -13.60 2.44 -14.60
CA ALA A 167 -12.45 3.27 -14.93
C ALA A 167 -12.47 3.71 -16.41
N LEU A 168 -12.78 2.79 -17.35
CA LEU A 168 -12.92 3.14 -18.77
C LEU A 168 -14.05 4.15 -19.02
N ALA A 169 -15.20 3.99 -18.34
CA ALA A 169 -16.29 4.95 -18.44
C ALA A 169 -15.88 6.32 -17.88
N ARG A 170 -15.19 6.33 -16.74
CA ARG A 170 -14.66 7.54 -16.10
C ARG A 170 -13.67 8.29 -17.02
N ARG A 171 -12.77 7.56 -17.67
CA ARG A 171 -11.85 8.13 -18.68
C ARG A 171 -12.60 8.85 -19.79
N ALA A 172 -13.59 8.18 -20.40
CA ALA A 172 -14.40 8.77 -21.47
C ALA A 172 -15.16 10.03 -21.02
N GLU A 173 -15.59 10.10 -19.76
CA GLU A 173 -16.21 11.31 -19.19
C GLU A 173 -15.24 12.48 -19.05
N ILE A 174 -13.97 12.22 -18.73
CA ILE A 174 -12.93 13.25 -18.60
C ILE A 174 -12.56 13.76 -19.99
N GLU A 175 -12.29 12.85 -20.94
CA GLU A 175 -11.97 13.19 -22.34
C GLU A 175 -13.10 13.96 -23.03
N GLY A 176 -14.37 13.64 -22.73
CA GLY A 176 -15.52 14.34 -23.29
C GLY A 176 -15.82 15.71 -22.65
N ARG A 177 -15.13 16.08 -21.57
CA ARG A 177 -15.24 17.40 -20.89
C ARG A 177 -14.08 18.34 -21.19
N ALA A 178 -12.96 17.82 -21.70
CA ALA A 178 -11.79 18.58 -22.16
C ALA A 178 -12.04 19.21 -23.53
#